data_AF-A0AAW5ZB69-F1
#
_entry.id   AF-A0AAW5ZB69-F1
#
_cell.length_a   1.000
_cell.length_b   1.000
_cell.length_c   1.000
_cell.angle_alpha   90.00
_cell.angle_beta   90.00
_cell.angle_gamma   90.00
#
_symmetry.space_group_name_H-M   'P 1'
#
loop_
_entity.id
_entity.type
_entity.pdbx_description
1 polymer ?
#
loop_
_entity_poly.entity_id
_entity_poly.type
_entity_poly.pdbx_seq_one_letter_code
_entity_poly.pdbx_strand_id
1 'polypeptide(L)' 'EVDIAVDPIEGTRMVAMGQSNALAVMAFAPRGSLLHAPDMYMKKLVVNRLAAGAIDLSLPLVDNLRNVAKALGKPLD' A
#
# COMPACT_ATOMS: atom_id res chain seq x y z
N GLU A 1 -6.83 -6.17 24.53
CA GLU A 1 -5.49 -6.49 24.00
C GLU A 1 -5.39 -5.97 22.57
N VAL A 2 -4.23 -5.50 22.14
CA VAL A 2 -4.01 -4.86 20.83
C VAL A 2 -2.82 -5.50 20.12
N ASP A 3 -2.88 -5.57 18.80
CA ASP A 3 -1.73 -5.88 17.96
C ASP A 3 -1.05 -4.58 17.53
N ILE A 4 0.27 -4.64 17.37
CA ILE A 4 1.10 -3.50 16.97
C ILE A 4 1.99 -3.95 15.81
N ALA A 5 1.95 -3.21 14.71
CA ALA A 5 2.92 -3.31 13.62
C ALA A 5 3.78 -2.04 13.61
N VAL A 6 5.10 -2.21 13.47
CA VAL A 6 6.06 -1.12 13.52
C VAL A 6 7.00 -1.17 12.33
N ASP A 7 7.31 0.01 11.80
CA ASP A 7 8.50 0.24 10.98
C ASP A 7 9.17 1.52 11.47
N PRO A 8 10.08 1.41 12.47
CA PRO A 8 10.66 2.58 13.12
C PRO A 8 11.41 3.51 12.16
N ILE A 9 11.97 2.96 11.08
CA ILE A 9 12.65 3.70 10.02
C ILE A 9 12.37 3.01 8.68
N GLU A 10 11.25 3.38 8.06
CA GLU A 10 11.01 3.01 6.67
C GLU A 10 11.93 3.86 5.78
N GLY A 11 12.71 3.18 4.94
CA GLY A 11 13.72 3.83 4.11
C GLY A 11 15.03 4.15 4.83
N THR A 12 15.60 3.21 5.60
CA THR A 12 16.90 3.33 6.28
C THR A 12 18.02 3.93 5.40
N ARG A 13 18.14 3.49 4.14
CA ARG A 13 19.10 4.03 3.16
C ARG A 13 18.86 5.52 2.86
N MET A 14 17.60 5.93 2.77
CA MET A 14 17.24 7.33 2.47
C MET A 14 17.65 8.24 3.63
N VAL A 15 17.45 7.81 4.88
CA VAL A 15 17.96 8.52 6.06
C VAL A 15 19.50 8.62 6.02
N ALA A 16 20.19 7.51 5.78
CA ALA A 16 21.65 7.47 5.75
C ALA A 16 22.28 8.39 4.70
N MET A 17 21.56 8.63 3.59
CA MET A 17 22.04 9.44 2.46
C MET A 17 21.43 10.85 2.41
N GLY A 18 20.60 11.25 3.38
CA GLY A 18 19.91 12.55 3.38
C GLY A 18 18.91 12.71 2.23
N GLN A 19 18.31 11.62 1.75
CA GLN A 19 17.31 11.61 0.69
C GLN A 19 15.89 11.77 1.27
N SER A 20 14.98 12.31 0.47
CA SER A 20 13.55 12.45 0.83
C SER A 20 12.84 11.09 1.01
N ASN A 21 11.65 11.13 1.58
CA ASN A 21 10.68 10.02 1.69
C ASN A 21 11.00 8.91 2.71
N ALA A 22 11.93 9.12 3.63
CA ALA A 22 12.01 8.31 4.84
C ALA A 22 10.91 8.70 5.85
N LEU A 23 10.38 7.74 6.59
CA LEU A 23 9.34 7.96 7.59
C LEU A 23 9.43 6.95 8.75
N ALA A 24 8.96 7.34 9.92
CA ALA A 24 8.70 6.42 11.03
C ALA A 24 7.21 6.05 11.04
N VAL A 25 6.89 4.76 11.10
CA VAL A 25 5.52 4.24 10.96
C VAL A 25 5.16 3.28 12.10
N MET A 26 3.93 3.40 12.57
CA MET A 26 3.33 2.48 13.54
C MET A 26 1.83 2.35 13.29
N ALA A 27 1.30 1.14 13.46
CA ALA A 27 -0.12 0.84 13.36
C ALA A 27 -0.58 -0.01 14.54
N PHE A 28 -1.81 0.27 15.02
CA PHE A 28 -2.45 -0.43 16.13
C PHE A 28 -3.82 -0.92 15.71
N ALA A 29 -4.20 -2.12 16.14
CA ALA A 29 -5.54 -2.65 15.91
C ALA A 29 -5.97 -3.60 17.05
N PRO A 30 -7.27 -3.92 17.18
CA PRO A 30 -7.70 -4.98 18.08
C PRO A 30 -6.95 -6.29 17.79
N ARG A 31 -6.70 -7.10 18.82
CA ARG A 31 -5.99 -8.39 18.67
C ARG A 31 -6.57 -9.25 17.53
N GLY A 32 -5.70 -9.79 16.69
CA GLY A 32 -6.04 -10.61 15.52
C GLY A 32 -6.45 -9.83 14.26
N SER A 33 -6.43 -8.49 14.28
CA SER A 33 -6.89 -7.67 13.15
C SER A 33 -5.80 -7.36 12.13
N LEU A 34 -4.53 -7.49 12.51
CA LEU A 34 -3.41 -7.31 11.59
C LEU A 34 -3.01 -8.67 11.01
N LEU A 35 -2.81 -8.74 9.69
CA LEU A 35 -2.30 -9.94 9.05
C LEU A 35 -0.87 -10.21 9.54
N HIS A 36 -0.67 -11.33 10.23
CA HIS A 36 0.66 -11.84 10.60
C HIS A 36 1.36 -12.43 9.37
N ALA A 37 1.83 -11.55 8.48
CA ALA A 37 2.58 -11.94 7.29
C ALA A 37 4.02 -12.32 7.67
N PRO A 38 4.57 -13.40 7.12
CA PRO A 38 6.01 -13.69 7.20
C PRO A 38 6.84 -12.64 6.43
N ASP A 39 8.14 -12.60 6.69
CA ASP A 39 9.07 -11.72 5.99
C ASP A 39 9.33 -12.23 4.56
N MET A 40 8.54 -11.74 3.61
CA MET A 40 8.62 -12.11 2.20
C MET A 40 8.08 -10.99 1.31
N TYR A 41 8.34 -11.11 0.01
CA TYR A 41 7.75 -10.22 -0.97
C TYR A 41 6.22 -10.36 -1.04
N MET A 42 5.55 -9.25 -1.37
CA MET A 42 4.11 -9.20 -1.58
C MET A 42 3.79 -8.33 -2.80
N LYS A 43 3.02 -8.89 -3.75
CA LYS A 43 2.47 -8.12 -4.87
C LYS A 43 1.35 -7.22 -4.33
N LYS A 44 1.48 -5.90 -4.49
CA LYS A 44 0.54 -4.89 -3.99
C LYS A 44 -0.02 -4.07 -5.15
N LEU A 45 -1.31 -3.75 -5.09
CA LEU A 45 -1.97 -2.76 -5.94
C LEU A 45 -2.89 -1.93 -5.03
N VAL A 46 -2.65 -0.63 -4.95
CA VAL A 46 -3.32 0.28 -4.01
C VAL A 46 -3.87 1.47 -4.79
N VAL A 47 -5.10 1.88 -4.49
CA VAL A 47 -5.80 2.95 -5.20
C VAL A 47 -6.48 3.93 -4.24
N ASN A 48 -6.91 5.07 -4.78
CA ASN A 48 -7.74 6.02 -4.04
C ASN A 48 -9.07 5.37 -3.62
N ARG A 49 -9.64 5.81 -2.49
CA ARG A 49 -10.97 5.39 -2.01
C ARG A 49 -12.06 5.49 -3.07
N LEU A 50 -12.02 6.49 -3.95
CA LEU A 50 -13.00 6.66 -5.04
C LEU A 50 -12.94 5.55 -6.09
N ALA A 51 -11.83 4.79 -6.15
CA ALA A 51 -11.66 3.62 -7.01
C ALA A 51 -11.66 2.30 -6.22
N ALA A 52 -12.16 2.30 -4.99
CA ALA A 52 -12.28 1.07 -4.21
C ALA A 52 -13.15 0.05 -4.96
N GLY A 53 -12.67 -1.20 -5.05
CA GLY A 53 -13.34 -2.27 -5.80
C GLY A 53 -13.10 -2.25 -7.31
N ALA A 54 -12.34 -1.28 -7.86
CA ALA A 54 -12.03 -1.21 -9.29
C ALA A 54 -10.79 -2.01 -9.71
N ILE A 55 -10.10 -2.67 -8.77
CA ILE A 55 -8.83 -3.37 -9.01
C ILE A 55 -8.89 -4.86 -8.67
N ASP A 56 -8.15 -5.65 -9.44
CA ASP A 56 -7.92 -7.08 -9.23
C ASP A 56 -6.49 -7.47 -9.67
N LEU A 57 -5.74 -8.11 -8.78
CA LEU A 57 -4.36 -8.57 -9.02
C LEU A 57 -4.25 -9.70 -10.04
N SER A 58 -5.37 -10.37 -10.38
CA SER A 58 -5.46 -11.42 -11.40
C SER A 58 -5.52 -10.86 -12.83
N LEU A 59 -5.96 -9.61 -12.98
CA LEU A 59 -6.08 -8.95 -14.28
C LEU A 59 -4.73 -8.39 -14.78
N PRO A 60 -4.57 -8.22 -16.10
CA PRO A 60 -3.48 -7.41 -16.64
C PRO A 60 -3.44 -6.00 -16.04
N LEU A 61 -2.24 -5.43 -15.90
CA LEU A 61 -2.06 -4.10 -15.31
C LEU A 61 -2.85 -3.02 -16.08
N VAL A 62 -2.86 -3.08 -17.40
CA VAL A 62 -3.55 -2.10 -18.25
C VAL A 62 -5.06 -2.07 -18.00
N ASP A 63 -5.67 -3.21 -17.69
CA ASP A 63 -7.11 -3.29 -17.42
C ASP A 63 -7.44 -2.69 -16.06
N ASN A 64 -6.59 -2.92 -15.06
CA ASN A 64 -6.67 -2.22 -13.78
C ASN A 64 -6.56 -0.70 -13.95
N LEU A 65 -5.62 -0.21 -14.75
CA LEU A 65 -5.44 1.23 -14.98
C LEU A 65 -6.68 1.85 -15.65
N ARG A 66 -7.25 1.19 -16.66
CA ARG A 66 -8.50 1.64 -17.30
C ARG A 66 -9.68 1.66 -16.34
N ASN A 67 -9.82 0.63 -15.51
CA ASN A 67 -10.87 0.56 -14.50
C ASN A 67 -10.75 1.70 -13.48
N VAL A 68 -9.53 1.98 -13.02
CA VAL A 68 -9.26 3.10 -12.10
C VAL A 68 -9.54 4.44 -12.76
N ALA A 69 -9.08 4.68 -13.99
CA ALA A 69 -9.35 5.92 -14.73
C ALA A 69 -10.87 6.15 -14.88
N LYS A 70 -11.63 5.10 -15.26
CA LYS A 70 -13.09 5.14 -15.33
C LYS A 70 -13.74 5.43 -13.98
N ALA A 71 -13.30 4.78 -12.90
CA ALA A 71 -13.83 4.99 -11.55
C ALA A 71 -13.57 6.41 -11.03
N LEU A 72 -12.44 7.01 -11.42
CA LEU A 72 -12.08 8.39 -11.07
C LEU A 72 -12.66 9.43 -12.03
N GLY A 73 -13.32 9.03 -13.12
CA GLY A 73 -13.83 9.93 -14.15
C GLY A 73 -12.73 10.74 -14.83
N LYS A 74 -11.54 10.15 -15.02
CA LYS A 74 -10.38 10.81 -15.62
C LYS A 74 -9.93 10.11 -16.90
N PRO A 75 -9.31 10.86 -17.83
CA PRO A 75 -8.53 10.25 -18.89
C PRO A 75 -7.43 9.33 -18.30
N LEU A 76 -7.01 8.34 -19.07
CA LEU A 76 -5.93 7.44 -18.67
C LEU A 76 -4.55 8.10 -18.85
N ASP A 77 -4.45 9.00 -19.83
CA ASP A 77 -3.32 9.86 -20.13
C ASP A 77 -3.19 11.06 -19.17
#